data_AF-A0AAV0E4D8-F1
#
_entry.id   AF-A0AAV0E4D8-F1
#
_cell.length_a   1.000
_cell.length_b   1.000
_cell.length_c   1.000
_cell.angle_alpha   90.00
_cell.angle_beta   90.00
_cell.angle_gamma   90.00
#
_symmetry.space_group_name_H-M   'P 1'
#
loop_
_entity.id
_entity.type
_entity.pdbx_description
1 polymer ?
#
loop_
_entity_poly.entity_id
_entity_poly.type
_entity_poly.pdbx_seq_one_letter_code
_entity_poly.pdbx_strand_id
1 'polypeptide(L)'
;MQQVLARQNMQSNKMENLDNHHDHAPIELEQDNRTHAKLMKDCMDKDRQLRQLMGEDIQELDMDDLITLEKQMERGLSRVLKMKETLHLNEITALKNQGAFLKEENEQMKHFVHQQMGRGEKPPSDQLVPGQSDNSISEACSPTISQSCHGHSDTSLKLGLPFPTEVTRKWGLTPMI
;
A
#
# COMPACT_ATOMS: atom_id res chain seq x y z
N MET A 1 -20.04 -82.91 -10.18
CA MET A 1 -20.88 -81.82 -10.72
C MET A 1 -21.54 -80.98 -9.61
N GLN A 2 -22.15 -81.58 -8.57
CA GLN A 2 -22.77 -80.83 -7.46
C GLN A 2 -21.81 -79.93 -6.65
N GLN A 3 -20.56 -80.36 -6.42
CA GLN A 3 -19.58 -79.54 -5.68
C GLN A 3 -19.15 -78.27 -6.44
N VAL A 4 -19.22 -78.27 -7.78
CA VAL A 4 -18.87 -77.11 -8.60
C VAL A 4 -19.99 -76.07 -8.52
N LEU A 5 -21.25 -76.51 -8.59
CA LEU A 5 -22.42 -75.67 -8.40
C LEU A 5 -22.47 -75.06 -6.99
N ALA A 6 -22.11 -75.82 -5.96
CA ALA A 6 -22.03 -75.31 -4.59
C ALA A 6 -20.96 -74.21 -4.44
N ARG A 7 -19.78 -74.38 -5.06
CA ARG A 7 -18.72 -73.36 -5.03
C ARG A 7 -19.13 -72.08 -5.77
N GLN A 8 -19.79 -72.22 -6.93
CA GLN A 8 -20.30 -71.08 -7.68
C GLN A 8 -21.39 -70.33 -6.91
N ASN A 9 -22.30 -71.05 -6.23
CA ASN A 9 -23.33 -70.43 -5.41
C ASN A 9 -22.73 -69.68 -4.21
N MET A 10 -21.72 -70.24 -3.54
CA MET A 10 -21.00 -69.55 -2.45
C MET A 10 -20.26 -68.30 -2.92
N GLN A 11 -19.67 -68.33 -4.13
CA GLN A 11 -19.01 -67.16 -4.71
C GLN A 11 -20.02 -66.11 -5.21
N SER A 12 -21.14 -66.54 -5.79
CA SER A 12 -22.24 -65.67 -6.22
C SER A 12 -22.85 -64.93 -5.04
N ASN A 13 -23.13 -65.65 -3.95
CA ASN A 13 -23.72 -65.08 -2.73
C ASN A 13 -22.71 -64.17 -1.99
N LYS A 14 -21.41 -64.44 -2.10
CA LYS A 14 -20.35 -63.56 -1.60
C LYS A 14 -20.22 -62.27 -2.42
N MET A 15 -20.38 -62.32 -3.74
CA MET A 15 -20.36 -61.15 -4.62
C MET A 15 -21.65 -60.33 -4.53
N GLU A 16 -22.80 -60.97 -4.36
CA GLU A 16 -24.10 -60.30 -4.12
C GLU A 16 -24.10 -59.51 -2.79
N ASN A 17 -23.37 -59.98 -1.76
CA ASN A 17 -23.16 -59.21 -0.53
C ASN A 17 -22.16 -58.04 -0.66
N LEU A 18 -21.29 -58.04 -1.67
CA LEU A 18 -20.37 -56.92 -1.96
C LEU A 18 -21.06 -55.82 -2.79
N ASP A 19 -22.01 -56.21 -3.65
CA ASP A 19 -22.81 -55.28 -4.46
C ASP A 19 -23.83 -54.51 -3.61
N ASN A 20 -24.33 -55.12 -2.52
CA ASN A 20 -25.14 -54.45 -1.50
C ASN A 20 -24.37 -53.43 -0.63
N HIS A 21 -23.07 -53.23 -0.88
CA HIS A 21 -22.27 -52.15 -0.29
C HIS A 21 -21.99 -51.00 -1.26
N HIS A 22 -22.52 -51.05 -2.48
CA HIS A 22 -22.37 -49.96 -3.46
C HIS A 22 -23.33 -48.78 -3.24
N ASP A 23 -24.39 -48.98 -2.44
CA ASP A 23 -25.43 -47.95 -2.19
C ASP A 23 -25.10 -46.99 -1.02
N HIS A 24 -23.94 -47.13 -0.39
CA HIS A 24 -23.49 -46.20 0.63
C HIS A 24 -22.22 -45.51 0.16
N ALA A 25 -22.36 -44.48 -0.68
CA ALA A 25 -21.44 -43.36 -0.56
C ALA A 25 -21.37 -43.00 0.94
N PRO A 26 -20.19 -42.88 1.56
CA PRO A 26 -20.10 -42.60 2.99
C PRO A 26 -20.98 -41.39 3.27
N ILE A 27 -21.93 -41.51 4.20
CA ILE A 27 -22.90 -40.45 4.52
C ILE A 27 -22.16 -39.12 4.78
N GLU A 28 -20.95 -39.21 5.35
CA GLU A 28 -20.00 -38.12 5.53
C GLU A 28 -19.55 -37.46 4.21
N LEU A 29 -19.21 -38.23 3.17
CA LEU A 29 -18.83 -37.72 1.85
C LEU A 29 -20.03 -37.05 1.14
N GLU A 30 -21.24 -37.59 1.27
CA GLU A 30 -22.43 -36.94 0.72
C GLU A 30 -22.74 -35.62 1.45
N GLN A 31 -22.57 -35.61 2.77
CA GLN A 31 -22.69 -34.40 3.58
C GLN A 31 -21.64 -33.36 3.21
N ASP A 32 -20.38 -33.76 3.01
CA ASP A 32 -19.29 -32.89 2.57
C ASP A 32 -19.52 -32.32 1.17
N ASN A 33 -20.05 -33.13 0.25
CA ASN A 33 -20.43 -32.64 -1.07
C ASN A 33 -21.56 -31.60 -0.99
N ARG A 34 -22.54 -31.80 -0.10
CA ARG A 34 -23.61 -30.83 0.15
C ARG A 34 -23.10 -29.55 0.77
N THR A 35 -22.18 -29.62 1.74
CA THR A 35 -21.58 -28.42 2.35
C THR A 35 -20.73 -27.67 1.35
N HIS A 36 -19.92 -28.38 0.56
CA HIS A 36 -19.12 -27.80 -0.52
C HIS A 36 -20.00 -27.10 -1.57
N ALA A 37 -21.06 -27.75 -2.04
CA ALA A 37 -22.00 -27.15 -3.00
C ALA A 37 -22.66 -25.88 -2.44
N LYS A 38 -23.02 -25.87 -1.15
CA LYS A 38 -23.57 -24.68 -0.49
C LYS A 38 -22.56 -23.54 -0.41
N LEU A 39 -21.32 -23.83 0.01
CA LEU A 39 -20.26 -22.83 0.07
C LEU A 39 -19.93 -22.26 -1.31
N MET A 40 -19.87 -23.11 -2.34
CA MET A 40 -19.67 -22.68 -3.72
C MET A 40 -20.77 -21.71 -4.16
N LYS A 41 -22.04 -22.05 -3.89
CA LYS A 41 -23.16 -21.16 -4.16
C LYS A 41 -23.03 -19.84 -3.40
N ASP A 42 -22.71 -19.88 -2.11
CA ASP A 42 -22.56 -18.67 -1.29
C ASP A 42 -21.44 -17.75 -1.83
N CYS A 43 -20.34 -18.32 -2.32
CA CYS A 43 -19.25 -17.60 -2.99
C CYS A 43 -19.73 -16.95 -4.30
N MET A 44 -20.42 -17.70 -5.16
CA MET A 44 -20.99 -17.15 -6.39
C MET A 44 -21.98 -16.02 -6.11
N ASP A 45 -22.82 -16.17 -5.09
CA ASP A 45 -23.77 -15.15 -4.66
C ASP A 45 -23.05 -13.90 -4.13
N LYS A 46 -21.97 -14.06 -3.35
CA LYS A 46 -21.15 -12.92 -2.88
C LYS A 46 -20.44 -12.21 -4.04
N ASP A 47 -19.88 -12.97 -4.97
CA ASP A 47 -19.20 -12.43 -6.15
C ASP A 47 -20.16 -11.61 -7.02
N ARG A 48 -21.39 -12.12 -7.22
CA ARG A 48 -22.48 -11.37 -7.86
C ARG A 48 -22.83 -10.10 -7.09
N GLN A 49 -22.98 -10.16 -5.77
CA GLN A 49 -23.25 -8.96 -4.95
C GLN A 49 -22.13 -7.92 -5.06
N LEU A 50 -20.86 -8.34 -5.15
CA LEU A 50 -19.74 -7.43 -5.35
C LEU A 50 -19.81 -6.74 -6.72
N ARG A 51 -20.09 -7.48 -7.79
CA ARG A 51 -20.33 -6.89 -9.12
C ARG A 51 -21.47 -5.87 -9.11
N GLN A 52 -22.56 -6.17 -8.43
CA GLN A 52 -23.68 -5.24 -8.25
C GLN A 52 -23.28 -3.98 -7.49
N LEU A 53 -22.50 -4.09 -6.42
CA LEU A 53 -21.94 -2.93 -5.72
C LEU A 53 -20.98 -2.11 -6.59
N MET A 54 -20.39 -2.70 -7.63
CA MET A 54 -19.56 -2.03 -8.63
C MET A 54 -20.36 -1.41 -9.78
N GLY A 55 -21.68 -1.59 -9.81
CA GLY A 55 -22.56 -1.10 -10.88
C GLY A 55 -22.72 -2.06 -12.07
N GLU A 56 -22.32 -3.32 -11.93
CA GLU A 56 -22.48 -4.38 -12.91
C GLU A 56 -23.73 -5.24 -12.58
N ASP A 57 -24.24 -6.03 -13.53
CA ASP A 57 -25.40 -6.93 -13.35
C ASP A 57 -26.67 -6.27 -12.74
N ILE A 58 -26.82 -4.95 -12.89
CA ILE A 58 -27.91 -4.16 -12.29
C ILE A 58 -29.26 -4.51 -12.90
N GLN A 59 -29.28 -4.90 -14.18
CA GLN A 59 -30.49 -5.34 -14.87
C GLN A 59 -31.16 -6.58 -14.24
N GLU A 60 -30.46 -7.31 -13.37
CA GLU A 60 -31.01 -8.48 -12.66
C GLU A 60 -31.74 -8.11 -11.36
N LEU A 61 -31.70 -6.85 -10.94
CA LEU A 61 -32.34 -6.37 -9.72
C LEU A 61 -33.72 -5.79 -10.01
N ASP A 62 -34.66 -6.02 -9.10
CA ASP A 62 -35.92 -5.28 -9.10
C ASP A 62 -35.75 -3.89 -8.47
N MET A 63 -36.83 -3.11 -8.45
CA MET A 63 -36.80 -1.74 -7.92
C MET A 63 -36.48 -1.71 -6.41
N ASP A 64 -37.01 -2.65 -5.63
CA ASP A 64 -36.84 -2.67 -4.18
C ASP A 64 -35.40 -3.08 -3.81
N ASP A 65 -34.84 -4.04 -4.55
CA ASP A 65 -33.45 -4.46 -4.46
C ASP A 65 -32.51 -3.32 -4.86
N LEU A 66 -32.82 -2.58 -5.93
CA LEU A 66 -32.01 -1.43 -6.38
C LEU A 66 -31.99 -0.32 -5.33
N ILE A 67 -33.14 0.01 -4.74
CA ILE A 67 -33.24 0.98 -3.64
C ILE A 67 -32.42 0.51 -2.42
N THR A 68 -32.44 -0.78 -2.14
CA THR A 68 -31.68 -1.36 -1.02
C THR A 68 -30.17 -1.26 -1.27
N LEU A 69 -29.73 -1.57 -2.48
CA LEU A 69 -28.34 -1.44 -2.92
C LEU A 69 -27.86 0.00 -2.80
N GLU A 70 -28.63 0.96 -3.32
CA GLU A 70 -28.31 2.40 -3.25
C GLU A 70 -28.14 2.85 -1.79
N LYS A 71 -29.09 2.51 -0.90
CA LYS A 71 -29.00 2.84 0.53
C LYS A 71 -27.79 2.18 1.21
N GLN A 72 -27.38 0.99 0.79
CA GLN A 72 -26.18 0.35 1.31
C GLN A 72 -24.92 1.11 0.87
N MET A 73 -24.84 1.47 -0.41
CA MET A 73 -23.72 2.23 -0.97
C MET A 73 -23.62 3.62 -0.34
N GLU A 74 -24.73 4.34 -0.19
CA GLU A 74 -24.77 5.66 0.43
C GLU A 74 -24.27 5.61 1.88
N ARG A 75 -24.74 4.64 2.67
CA ARG A 75 -24.26 4.43 4.05
C ARG A 75 -22.78 4.10 4.10
N GLY A 76 -22.30 3.23 3.21
CA GLY A 76 -20.89 2.86 3.10
C GLY A 76 -20.02 4.08 2.77
N LEU A 77 -20.41 4.85 1.75
CA LEU A 77 -19.71 6.05 1.31
C LEU A 77 -19.69 7.12 2.40
N SER A 78 -20.83 7.37 3.06
CA SER A 78 -20.91 8.32 4.18
C SER A 78 -19.93 7.96 5.30
N ARG A 79 -19.78 6.67 5.63
CA ARG A 79 -18.83 6.20 6.63
C ARG A 79 -17.37 6.41 6.19
N VAL A 80 -17.05 6.05 4.94
CA VAL A 80 -15.69 6.19 4.39
C VAL A 80 -15.30 7.66 4.35
N LEU A 81 -16.19 8.55 3.91
CA LEU A 81 -15.94 9.98 3.86
C LEU A 81 -15.64 10.55 5.24
N LYS A 82 -16.51 10.29 6.23
CA LYS A 82 -16.33 10.73 7.62
C LYS A 82 -15.01 10.24 8.22
N MET A 83 -14.65 8.98 7.97
CA MET A 83 -13.39 8.42 8.44
C MET A 83 -12.20 9.14 7.79
N LYS A 84 -12.23 9.32 6.47
CA LYS A 84 -11.16 10.02 5.75
C LYS A 84 -11.00 11.46 6.22
N GLU A 85 -12.09 12.18 6.42
CA GLU A 85 -12.09 13.54 6.98
C GLU A 85 -11.44 13.58 8.36
N THR A 86 -11.82 12.65 9.23
CA THR A 86 -11.26 12.54 10.59
C THR A 86 -9.76 12.27 10.55
N LEU A 87 -9.32 11.32 9.71
CA LEU A 87 -7.90 10.99 9.55
C LEU A 87 -7.09 12.19 9.05
N HIS A 88 -7.58 12.89 8.01
CA HIS A 88 -6.92 14.08 7.48
C HIS A 88 -6.86 15.22 8.50
N LEU A 89 -7.95 15.47 9.23
CA LEU A 89 -7.99 16.54 10.22
C LEU A 89 -7.03 16.28 11.38
N ASN A 90 -6.93 15.02 11.82
CA ASN A 90 -5.99 14.61 12.85
C ASN A 90 -4.54 14.82 12.39
N GLU A 91 -4.21 14.43 11.16
CA GLU A 91 -2.87 14.62 10.59
C GLU A 91 -2.52 16.11 10.47
N ILE A 92 -3.44 16.94 9.96
CA ILE A 92 -3.25 18.40 9.89
C ILE A 92 -2.99 18.98 11.28
N THR A 93 -3.73 18.52 12.29
CA THR A 93 -3.59 19.00 13.66
C THR A 93 -2.25 18.59 14.25
N ALA A 94 -1.82 17.34 14.05
CA ALA A 94 -0.52 16.86 14.49
C ALA A 94 0.63 17.67 13.87
N LEU A 95 0.59 17.88 12.55
CA LEU A 95 1.60 18.67 11.83
C LEU A 95 1.61 20.13 12.26
N LYS A 96 0.46 20.75 12.49
CA LYS A 96 0.37 22.13 13.01
C LYS A 96 1.00 22.25 14.39
N ASN A 97 0.73 21.30 15.28
CA ASN A 97 1.30 21.28 16.63
C ASN A 97 2.82 21.10 16.58
N GLN A 98 3.31 20.18 15.75
CA GLN A 98 4.75 19.98 15.54
C GLN A 98 5.41 21.24 14.95
N GLY A 99 4.78 21.88 13.97
CA GLY A 99 5.27 23.12 13.39
C GLY A 99 5.33 24.27 14.39
N ALA A 100 4.34 24.39 15.27
CA ALA A 100 4.33 25.38 16.34
C ALA A 100 5.45 25.13 17.36
N PHE A 101 5.61 23.88 17.80
CA PHE A 101 6.68 23.47 18.72
C PHE A 101 8.07 23.77 18.14
N LEU A 102 8.33 23.37 16.90
CA LEU A 102 9.61 23.61 16.23
C LEU A 102 9.89 25.10 16.02
N LYS A 103 8.84 25.90 15.74
CA LYS A 103 8.99 27.35 15.60
C LYS A 103 9.41 27.99 16.92
N GLU A 104 8.79 27.58 18.03
CA GLU A 104 9.12 28.06 19.37
C GLU A 104 10.55 27.67 19.76
N GLU A 105 10.94 26.42 19.58
CA GLU A 105 12.31 25.94 19.88
C GLU A 105 13.36 26.70 19.04
N ASN A 106 13.08 26.95 17.76
CA ASN A 106 13.96 27.71 16.88
C ASN A 106 14.09 29.17 17.32
N GLU A 107 12.99 29.81 17.76
CA GLU A 107 13.02 31.15 18.33
C GLU A 107 13.85 31.20 19.62
N GLN A 108 13.67 30.25 20.54
CA GLN A 108 14.46 30.13 21.77
C GLN A 108 15.96 29.97 21.47
N MET A 109 16.30 29.10 20.51
CA MET A 109 17.69 28.86 20.11
C MET A 109 18.32 30.10 19.46
N LYS A 110 17.58 30.81 18.60
CA LYS A 110 18.01 32.10 18.05
C LYS A 110 18.29 33.10 19.17
N HIS A 111 17.39 33.24 20.15
CA HIS A 111 17.62 34.14 21.28
C HIS A 111 18.87 33.76 22.09
N PHE A 112 19.09 32.47 22.35
CA PHE A 112 20.29 31.99 23.03
C PHE A 112 21.57 32.33 22.25
N VAL A 113 21.61 32.08 20.94
CA VAL A 113 22.76 32.41 20.08
C VAL A 113 23.02 33.91 20.07
N HIS A 114 22.00 34.76 19.96
CA HIS A 114 22.16 36.21 20.02
C HIS A 114 22.70 36.67 21.39
N GLN A 115 22.29 36.04 22.49
CA GLN A 115 22.79 36.36 23.83
C GLN A 115 24.25 35.92 24.02
N GLN A 116 24.66 34.79 23.45
CA GLN A 116 26.03 34.29 23.51
C GLN A 116 26.99 35.08 22.59
N MET A 117 26.55 35.39 21.36
CA MET A 117 27.34 36.17 20.39
C MET A 117 27.36 37.67 20.71
N GLY A 118 26.33 38.21 21.37
CA GLY A 118 26.32 39.60 21.85
C GLY A 118 27.31 39.88 22.99
N ARG A 119 28.01 38.86 23.50
CA ARG A 119 29.15 38.99 24.43
C ARG A 119 30.52 39.01 23.73
N GLY A 120 30.58 38.76 22.41
CA GLY A 120 31.78 38.85 21.59
C GLY A 120 31.79 40.11 20.74
N GLU A 121 32.57 41.09 21.20
CA GLU A 121 33.23 42.17 20.43
C GLU A 121 32.42 42.97 19.40
N LYS A 122 32.17 44.23 19.77
CA LYS A 122 31.86 45.34 18.86
C LYS A 122 33.13 45.66 18.04
N PRO A 123 33.17 45.51 16.70
CA PRO A 123 34.26 46.09 15.93
C PRO A 123 34.10 47.62 15.88
N PRO A 124 35.20 48.38 15.85
CA PRO A 124 35.15 49.82 15.91
C PRO A 124 34.59 50.38 14.61
N SER A 125 33.69 51.34 14.78
CA SER A 125 33.18 52.19 13.71
C SER A 125 34.33 53.06 13.22
N ASP A 126 34.91 52.74 12.06
CA ASP A 126 35.74 53.68 11.32
C ASP A 126 35.15 53.95 9.94
N GLN A 127 35.08 55.24 9.65
CA GLN A 127 34.44 55.85 8.50
C GLN A 127 35.41 55.87 7.30
N LEU A 128 34.83 55.97 6.08
CA LEU A 128 35.44 56.46 4.82
C LEU A 128 36.44 55.45 4.19
N VAL A 129 36.40 55.05 2.90
CA VAL A 129 36.26 55.75 1.62
C VAL A 129 35.95 54.71 0.52
N PRO A 130 35.15 55.01 -0.53
CA PRO A 130 34.94 54.13 -1.68
C PRO A 130 35.99 54.35 -2.80
N GLY A 131 36.63 53.30 -3.32
CA GLY A 131 37.43 53.41 -4.53
C GLY A 131 38.32 52.22 -4.94
N GLN A 132 37.98 51.63 -6.09
CA GLN A 132 38.88 51.17 -7.17
C GLN A 132 39.72 49.87 -7.04
N SER A 133 39.28 48.86 -7.81
CA SER A 133 39.97 48.23 -8.97
C SER A 133 41.40 47.64 -8.87
N ASP A 134 41.44 46.32 -9.12
CA ASP A 134 42.31 45.50 -9.99
C ASP A 134 43.84 45.32 -9.79
N ASN A 135 44.20 44.03 -9.89
CA ASN A 135 45.48 43.40 -10.27
C ASN A 135 46.64 43.34 -9.25
N SER A 136 47.07 42.12 -8.88
CA SER A 136 48.30 41.51 -9.43
C SER A 136 48.64 40.15 -8.78
N ILE A 137 49.22 39.27 -9.58
CA ILE A 137 49.54 37.85 -9.38
C ILE A 137 51.05 37.71 -9.14
N SER A 138 51.49 36.92 -8.16
CA SER A 138 52.78 36.19 -8.04
C SER A 138 52.94 35.78 -6.57
N GLU A 139 53.51 34.66 -6.14
CA GLU A 139 54.26 33.60 -6.80
C GLU A 139 54.37 32.46 -5.77
N ALA A 140 54.47 31.23 -6.28
CA ALA A 140 54.40 29.99 -5.52
C ALA A 140 55.61 29.72 -4.60
N CYS A 141 55.39 28.95 -3.53
CA CYS A 141 56.34 27.90 -3.15
C CYS A 141 55.67 26.81 -2.28
N SER A 142 55.47 25.64 -2.86
CA SER A 142 55.44 24.32 -2.19
C SER A 142 56.34 23.43 -3.06
N PRO A 143 57.17 22.51 -2.52
CA PRO A 143 56.68 21.22 -1.97
C PRO A 143 57.59 20.63 -0.85
N THR A 144 57.18 19.64 -0.05
CA THR A 144 57.45 18.18 -0.26
C THR A 144 56.80 17.44 0.93
N ILE A 145 55.65 16.77 0.77
CA ILE A 145 55.46 15.31 0.60
C ILE A 145 56.16 14.42 1.65
N SER A 146 55.34 13.84 2.52
CA SER A 146 55.41 12.45 3.00
C SER A 146 53.95 11.97 3.10
N GLN A 147 53.47 11.15 2.15
CA GLN A 147 53.24 9.71 2.33
C GLN A 147 52.34 9.38 3.54
N SER A 148 51.26 8.60 3.47
CA SER A 148 50.69 7.80 2.39
C SER A 148 49.36 7.17 2.85
N CYS A 149 48.46 6.93 1.88
CA CYS A 149 47.54 5.78 1.77
C CYS A 149 46.36 5.55 2.73
N HIS A 150 45.19 5.57 2.10
CA HIS A 150 44.08 4.61 2.24
C HIS A 150 43.05 4.78 3.35
N GLY A 151 41.88 5.28 2.94
CA GLY A 151 40.62 5.21 3.68
C GLY A 151 39.48 5.74 2.84
N HIS A 152 39.10 4.98 1.81
CA HIS A 152 37.91 5.22 1.00
C HIS A 152 36.69 5.54 1.89
N SER A 153 35.97 6.61 1.57
CA SER A 153 34.57 6.75 1.95
C SER A 153 33.85 7.51 0.84
N ASP A 154 33.68 6.81 -0.28
CA ASP A 154 32.66 7.12 -1.28
C ASP A 154 31.29 7.03 -0.61
N THR A 155 30.68 8.17 -0.29
CA THR A 155 29.26 8.26 0.06
C THR A 155 28.48 8.73 -1.17
N SER A 156 28.52 7.93 -2.24
CA SER A 156 27.62 8.11 -3.37
C SER A 156 26.30 7.37 -3.09
N LEU A 157 25.27 8.13 -2.72
CA LEU A 157 23.90 7.61 -2.58
C LEU A 157 23.28 7.39 -3.97
N LYS A 158 23.02 6.13 -4.32
CA LYS A 158 22.28 5.75 -5.53
C LYS A 158 20.80 6.06 -5.32
N LEU A 159 20.32 7.14 -5.95
CA LEU A 159 18.91 7.51 -5.97
C LEU A 159 18.08 6.39 -6.64
N GLY A 160 16.91 6.15 -6.03
CA GLY A 160 16.01 5.03 -6.33
C GLY A 160 15.54 4.93 -7.78
N LEU A 161 15.02 3.75 -8.08
CA LEU A 161 14.54 3.29 -9.38
C LEU A 161 13.60 4.30 -10.07
N PRO A 162 13.60 4.38 -11.42
CA PRO A 162 12.64 5.19 -12.14
C PRO A 162 11.20 4.72 -11.86
N PHE A 163 10.31 5.68 -11.63
CA PHE A 163 8.88 5.46 -11.47
C PHE A 163 8.32 4.65 -12.66
N PRO A 164 7.39 3.71 -12.45
CA PRO A 164 6.71 3.04 -13.55
C PRO A 164 5.87 4.06 -14.32
N THR A 165 6.34 4.46 -15.50
CA THR A 165 5.52 5.16 -16.49
C THR A 165 4.77 4.12 -17.33
N GLU A 166 3.65 3.63 -16.82
CA GLU A 166 2.57 3.09 -17.67
C GLU A 166 1.22 3.52 -17.09
N VAL A 167 0.82 4.74 -17.43
CA VAL A 167 -0.59 5.14 -17.46
C VAL A 167 -0.97 5.24 -18.92
N THR A 168 -1.30 4.12 -19.54
CA THR A 168 -2.09 4.13 -20.78
C THR A 168 -3.51 4.52 -20.42
N ARG A 169 -3.75 5.83 -20.46
CA ARG A 169 -5.10 6.41 -20.53
C ARG A 169 -5.77 5.91 -21.82
N LYS A 170 -6.58 4.86 -21.71
CA LYS A 170 -7.69 4.62 -22.64
C LYS A 170 -8.83 5.60 -22.31
N TRP A 171 -8.65 6.88 -22.63
CA TRP A 171 -9.76 7.78 -22.88
C TRP A 171 -9.32 8.71 -23.99
N GLY A 172 -9.84 8.42 -25.19
CA GLY A 172 -9.46 9.09 -26.42
C GLY A 172 -9.86 10.55 -26.41
N LEU A 173 -8.87 11.42 -26.52
CA LEU A 173 -9.01 12.77 -27.05
C LEU A 173 -7.74 13.06 -27.85
N THR A 174 -7.87 12.99 -29.17
CA THR A 174 -6.87 13.47 -30.13
C THR A 174 -6.77 15.00 -30.06
N PRO A 175 -5.56 15.59 -30.15
CA PRO A 175 -5.43 17.02 -30.36
C PRO A 175 -5.81 17.36 -31.80
N MET A 176 -6.69 18.35 -31.98
CA MET A 176 -6.83 19.05 -33.25
C MET A 176 -5.60 19.94 -33.47
N ILE A 177 -5.19 20.01 -34.74
CA ILE A 177 -4.02 20.69 -35.32
C ILE A 177 -3.87 22.13 -34.82
#